data_AF-A0A2U2MVN5-F1
#
_entry.id   AF-A0A2U2MVN5-F1
#
_cell.length_a   1.000
_cell.length_b   1.000
_cell.length_c   1.000
_cell.angle_alpha   90.00
_cell.angle_beta   90.00
_cell.angle_gamma   90.00
#
_symmetry.space_group_name_H-M   'P 1'
#
loop_
_entity.id
_entity.type
_entity.pdbx_description
1 polymer ?
#
loop_
_entity_poly.entity_id
_entity_poly.type
_entity_poly.pdbx_seq_one_letter_code
_entity_poly.pdbx_strand_id
1 'polypeptide(L)'
;MTEPPPPALPNIEALIEEDGQITVGHLDPVGVVAIANDEHNALAMLRRRRGENLAALLRRLDAAVHLALEEGERTDEINPPR
;
A
#
# COMPACT_ATOMS: atom_id res chain seq x y z
N MET A 1 21.87 10.54 17.55
CA MET A 1 20.85 10.75 16.50
C MET A 1 19.71 9.82 16.83
N THR A 2 18.57 10.35 17.23
CA THR A 2 17.37 9.55 17.58
C THR A 2 16.69 9.13 16.29
N GLU A 3 16.39 7.84 16.13
CA GLU A 3 15.61 7.35 15.00
C GLU A 3 14.19 7.96 15.07
N PRO A 4 13.59 8.39 13.94
CA PRO A 4 12.21 8.86 13.96
C PRO A 4 11.27 7.73 14.43
N PRO A 5 10.18 8.07 15.13
CA PRO A 5 9.22 7.06 15.56
C PRO A 5 8.66 6.30 14.33
N PRO A 6 8.34 5.00 14.49
CA PRO A 6 7.76 4.23 13.40
C PRO A 6 6.46 4.92 12.92
N PRO A 7 6.17 4.87 11.61
CA PRO A 7 4.94 5.42 11.09
C PRO A 7 3.74 4.68 11.72
N ALA A 8 2.75 5.43 12.20
CA ALA A 8 1.44 4.86 12.47
C ALA A 8 0.80 4.53 11.11
N LEU A 9 0.38 3.28 10.93
CA LEU A 9 -0.24 2.75 9.70
C LEU A 9 -1.63 2.18 10.05
N PRO A 10 -2.56 3.01 10.55
CA PRO A 10 -3.81 2.54 11.16
C PRO A 10 -4.73 1.83 10.16
N ASN A 11 -4.69 2.19 8.88
CA ASN A 11 -5.55 1.59 7.87
C ASN A 11 -5.02 0.23 7.44
N ILE A 12 -3.69 0.08 7.36
CA ILE A 12 -3.05 -1.24 7.17
C ILE A 12 -3.26 -2.12 8.40
N GLU A 13 -3.17 -1.57 9.60
CA GLU A 13 -3.42 -2.31 10.86
C GLU A 13 -4.85 -2.85 10.89
N ALA A 14 -5.84 -1.98 10.67
CA ALA A 14 -7.24 -2.38 10.58
C ALA A 14 -7.49 -3.42 9.48
N LEU A 15 -6.89 -3.24 8.30
CA LEU A 15 -6.99 -4.21 7.21
C LEU A 15 -6.51 -5.61 7.62
N ILE A 16 -5.40 -5.70 8.35
CA ILE A 16 -4.84 -6.98 8.80
C ILE A 16 -5.71 -7.60 9.91
N GLU A 17 -6.32 -6.78 10.77
CA GLU A 17 -7.27 -7.24 11.79
C GLU A 17 -8.57 -7.81 11.18
N GLU A 18 -8.97 -7.32 10.00
CA GLU A 18 -10.12 -7.79 9.22
C GLU A 18 -9.74 -8.80 8.12
N ASP A 19 -8.79 -9.70 8.42
CA ASP A 19 -8.37 -10.81 7.55
C ASP A 19 -7.76 -10.40 6.19
N GLY A 20 -7.42 -9.12 6.02
CA GLY A 20 -6.69 -8.60 4.87
C GLY A 20 -5.18 -8.82 4.96
N GLN A 21 -4.46 -8.41 3.92
CA GLN A 21 -3.01 -8.56 3.85
C GLN A 21 -2.34 -7.43 3.08
N ILE A 22 -1.03 -7.28 3.32
CA ILE A 22 -0.14 -6.50 2.46
C ILE A 22 1.00 -7.36 1.94
N THR A 23 1.39 -7.13 0.69
CA THR A 23 2.57 -7.73 0.07
C THR A 23 3.52 -6.63 -0.38
N VAL A 24 4.78 -6.70 0.06
CA VAL A 24 5.85 -5.79 -0.39
C VAL A 24 6.97 -6.63 -0.99
N GLY A 25 7.34 -6.34 -2.23
CA GLY A 25 8.32 -7.16 -2.94
C GLY A 25 8.66 -6.64 -4.32
N HIS A 26 9.41 -7.44 -5.08
CA HIS A 26 9.70 -7.18 -6.49
C HIS A 26 8.74 -7.98 -7.38
N LEU A 27 8.10 -7.31 -8.33
CA LEU A 27 7.21 -7.90 -9.32
C LEU A 27 7.71 -7.55 -10.72
N ASP A 28 8.25 -8.51 -11.46
CA ASP A 28 8.69 -8.28 -12.83
C ASP A 28 7.51 -8.17 -13.80
N PRO A 29 7.54 -7.26 -14.80
CA PRO A 29 8.58 -6.26 -15.10
C PRO A 29 8.35 -4.90 -14.41
N VAL A 30 7.41 -4.80 -13.47
CA VAL A 30 6.94 -3.55 -12.84
C VAL A 30 7.99 -2.94 -11.91
N GLY A 31 8.75 -3.77 -11.20
CA GLY A 31 9.74 -3.39 -10.21
C GLY A 31 9.28 -3.61 -8.78
N VAL A 32 9.76 -2.79 -7.83
CA VAL A 32 9.35 -2.88 -6.42
C VAL A 32 7.93 -2.34 -6.25
N VAL A 33 7.06 -3.13 -5.63
CA VAL A 33 5.64 -2.84 -5.42
C VAL A 33 5.24 -3.01 -3.96
N ALA A 34 4.15 -2.36 -3.59
CA ALA A 34 3.42 -2.59 -2.35
C ALA A 34 1.94 -2.71 -2.68
N ILE A 35 1.31 -3.81 -2.27
CA ILE A 35 -0.06 -4.16 -2.61
C ILE A 35 -0.82 -4.45 -1.31
N ALA A 36 -2.06 -3.97 -1.22
CA ALA A 36 -3.00 -4.28 -0.14
C ALA A 36 -4.25 -4.93 -0.71
N ASN A 37 -4.73 -6.00 -0.07
CA ASN A 37 -5.95 -6.72 -0.45
C ASN A 37 -6.77 -7.11 0.77
N ASP A 38 -8.10 -7.14 0.61
CA ASP A 38 -9.01 -7.88 1.48
C ASP A 38 -9.24 -9.31 0.92
N GLU A 39 -10.15 -10.08 1.51
CA GLU A 39 -10.49 -11.44 1.06
C GLU A 39 -10.97 -11.54 -0.40
N HIS A 40 -11.42 -10.44 -0.98
CA HIS A 40 -12.17 -10.41 -2.24
C HIS A 40 -11.50 -9.55 -3.32
N ASN A 41 -10.76 -8.51 -2.95
CA ASN A 41 -10.31 -7.45 -3.85
C ASN A 41 -8.93 -6.90 -3.47
N ALA A 42 -8.18 -6.48 -4.49
CA ALA A 42 -7.08 -5.56 -4.29
C ALA A 42 -7.62 -4.15 -4.00
N LEU A 43 -7.24 -3.59 -2.86
CA LEU A 43 -7.63 -2.24 -2.43
C LEU A 43 -6.69 -1.18 -2.99
N ALA A 44 -5.39 -1.48 -2.98
CA ALA A 44 -4.36 -0.59 -3.50
C ALA A 44 -3.17 -1.37 -4.08
N MET A 45 -2.65 -0.88 -5.20
CA MET A 45 -1.48 -1.40 -5.90
C MET A 45 -0.54 -0.25 -6.24
N LEU A 46 0.57 -0.14 -5.50
CA LEU A 46 1.54 0.94 -5.66
C LEU A 46 2.86 0.44 -6.23
N ARG A 47 3.48 1.26 -7.09
CA ARG A 47 4.86 1.09 -7.51
C ARG A 47 5.76 2.02 -6.70
N ARG A 48 6.88 1.49 -6.20
CA ARG A 48 7.89 2.29 -5.49
C ARG A 48 8.47 3.36 -6.41
N ARG A 49 8.43 4.61 -5.97
CA ARG A 49 8.99 5.75 -6.70
C ARG A 49 10.52 5.81 -6.54
N ARG A 50 11.21 6.42 -7.49
CA ARG A 50 12.67 6.60 -7.43
C ARG A 50 13.04 7.46 -6.21
N GLY A 51 13.89 6.94 -5.33
CA GLY A 51 14.32 7.62 -4.11
C GLY A 51 13.35 7.49 -2.92
N GLU A 52 12.21 6.84 -3.10
CA GLU A 52 11.28 6.55 -2.01
C GLU A 52 11.85 5.47 -1.09
N ASN A 53 11.84 5.68 0.22
CA ASN A 53 12.20 4.64 1.18
C ASN A 53 10.98 3.78 1.56
N LEU A 54 11.22 2.67 2.26
CA LEU A 54 10.15 1.72 2.63
C LEU A 54 9.06 2.39 3.48
N ALA A 55 9.43 3.20 4.47
CA ALA A 55 8.46 3.89 5.33
C ALA A 55 7.59 4.90 4.56
N ALA A 56 8.12 5.57 3.54
CA ALA A 56 7.36 6.45 2.67
C ALA A 56 6.40 5.66 1.76
N LEU A 57 6.84 4.52 1.23
CA LEU A 57 5.99 3.61 0.45
C LEU A 57 4.84 3.06 1.30
N LEU A 58 5.11 2.60 2.53
CA LEU A 58 4.09 2.10 3.46
C LEU A 58 3.08 3.18 3.86
N ARG A 59 3.52 4.41 4.11
CA ARG A 59 2.59 5.53 4.39
C ARG A 59 1.68 5.85 3.21
N ARG A 60 2.18 5.74 1.97
CA ARG A 60 1.33 5.88 0.78
C ARG A 60 0.36 4.72 0.63
N LEU A 61 0.79 3.50 0.93
CA LEU A 61 -0.09 2.34 0.90
C LEU A 61 -1.22 2.51 1.92
N ASP A 62 -0.90 2.94 3.14
CA ASP A 62 -1.88 3.20 4.19
C ASP A 62 -2.92 4.24 3.78
N ALA A 63 -2.47 5.37 3.21
CA ALA A 63 -3.37 6.38 2.67
C ALA A 63 -4.24 5.85 1.50
N ALA A 64 -3.68 4.98 0.65
CA ALA A 64 -4.45 4.38 -0.45
C ALA A 64 -5.48 3.36 0.04
N VAL A 65 -5.20 2.62 1.12
CA VAL A 65 -6.19 1.75 1.78
C VAL A 65 -7.33 2.58 2.35
N HIS A 66 -7.03 3.71 3.00
CA HIS A 66 -8.05 4.64 3.49
C HIS A 66 -9.00 5.11 2.38
N LEU A 67 -8.45 5.57 1.25
CA LEU A 67 -9.26 5.99 0.09
C LEU A 67 -10.13 4.86 -0.45
N ALA A 68 -9.60 3.64 -0.53
CA ALA A 68 -10.34 2.49 -1.04
C ALA A 68 -11.51 2.10 -0.12
N LEU A 69 -11.33 2.18 1.20
CA LEU A 69 -12.35 1.79 2.19
C LEU A 69 -13.40 2.88 2.41
N GLU A 70 -12.98 4.14 2.58
CA GLU A 70 -13.89 5.24 2.93
C GLU A 70 -14.54 5.89 1.69
N GLU A 71 -13.78 6.02 0.60
CA GLU A 71 -14.23 6.74 -0.59
C GLU A 71 -14.59 5.79 -1.76
N GLY A 72 -14.25 4.49 -1.62
CA GLY A 72 -14.42 3.51 -2.69
C GLY A 72 -13.44 3.69 -3.85
N GLU A 73 -12.43 4.57 -3.72
CA GLU A 73 -11.47 4.88 -4.77
C GLU A 73 -10.22 3.99 -4.65
N ARG A 74 -10.11 3.00 -5.54
CA ARG A 74 -8.95 2.09 -5.58
C ARG A 74 -7.80 2.72 -6.35
N THR A 75 -6.62 2.74 -5.73
CA THR A 75 -5.39 3.20 -6.40
C THR A 75 -4.70 2.03 -7.10
N ASP A 76 -4.61 2.06 -8.43
CA ASP A 76 -3.86 1.08 -9.22
C ASP A 76 -2.79 1.77 -10.09
N GLU A 77 -1.54 1.78 -9.61
CA GLU A 77 -0.37 2.29 -10.34
C GLU A 77 0.28 1.22 -11.26
N ILE A 78 -0.18 -0.03 -11.17
CA ILE A 78 0.40 -1.18 -11.88
C ILE A 78 -0.37 -1.45 -13.18
N ASN A 79 -1.70 -1.38 -13.14
CA ASN A 79 -2.59 -1.61 -14.27
C ASN A 79 -3.36 -0.31 -14.61
N PRO A 80 -2.70 0.71 -15.18
CA PRO A 80 -3.39 1.91 -15.60
C PRO A 80 -4.50 1.58 -16.62
N PRO A 81 -5.63 2.30 -16.61
CA PRO A 81 -6.68 2.13 -17.60
C PRO A 81 -6.09 2.30 -19.01
N ARG A 82 -6.48 1.40 -19.93
CA ARG A 82 -6.06 1.43 -21.33
C ARG A 82 -6.83 2.45 -22.15
#